data_AF-A0A0U2Z0T9-F1
#
_entry.id   AF-A0A0U2Z0T9-F1
#
_cell.length_a   1.000
_cell.length_b   1.000
_cell.length_c   1.000
_cell.angle_alpha   90.00
_cell.angle_beta   90.00
_cell.angle_gamma   90.00
#
_symmetry.space_group_name_H-M   'P 1'
#
loop_
_entity.id
_entity.type
_entity.pdbx_description
1 polymer ?
#
loop_
_entity_poly.entity_id
_entity_poly.type
_entity_poly.pdbx_seq_one_letter_code
_entity_poly.pdbx_strand_id
1 'polypeptide(L)'
;AGRHIPLRELDYAEVERWLEAALQRDPRSQYPLQAAALVYAAVADPQRSRRMVDFIARHYPEDPARRHSWMQHAVAIARHHLHDPALAIALQAKLDSVQGGASPAGVRLD
;
A
#
# COMPACT_ATOMS: atom_id res chain seq x y z
N ALA A 1 3.80 -15.57 -28.17
CA ALA A 1 5.09 -15.21 -27.54
C ALA A 1 4.81 -14.14 -26.48
N GLY A 2 5.25 -14.36 -25.23
CA GLY A 2 5.11 -13.37 -24.16
C GLY A 2 6.14 -12.26 -24.32
N ARG A 3 5.71 -11.00 -24.26
CA ARG A 3 6.62 -9.84 -24.20
C ARG A 3 7.10 -9.68 -22.77
N HIS A 4 8.41 -9.78 -22.55
CA HIS A 4 9.03 -9.37 -21.29
C HIS A 4 9.23 -7.86 -21.30
N ILE A 5 8.47 -7.14 -20.48
CA ILE A 5 8.63 -5.70 -20.27
C ILE A 5 9.33 -5.54 -18.92
N PRO A 6 10.50 -4.86 -18.85
CA PRO A 6 11.12 -4.51 -17.58
C PRO A 6 10.15 -3.73 -16.70
N LEU A 7 10.12 -3.99 -15.39
CA LEU A 7 9.19 -3.29 -14.48
C LEU A 7 9.32 -1.77 -14.57
N ARG A 8 10.53 -1.27 -14.79
CA ARG A 8 10.82 0.16 -14.97
C ARG A 8 10.23 0.78 -16.25
N GLU A 9 9.74 -0.02 -17.20
CA GLU A 9 9.17 0.42 -18.48
C GLU A 9 7.64 0.29 -18.50
N LEU A 10 7.04 -0.20 -17.41
CA LEU A 10 5.59 -0.27 -17.28
C LEU A 10 4.98 1.14 -17.17
N ASP A 11 3.77 1.28 -17.70
CA ASP A 11 2.91 2.43 -17.40
C ASP A 11 2.25 2.21 -16.05
N TYR A 12 2.75 2.92 -15.03
CA TYR A 12 2.26 2.78 -13.66
C TYR A 12 0.85 3.32 -13.46
N ALA A 13 0.36 4.21 -14.33
CA ALA A 13 -1.04 4.63 -14.26
C ALA A 13 -1.96 3.48 -14.70
N GLU A 14 -1.55 2.71 -15.72
CA GLU A 14 -2.31 1.52 -16.15
C GLU A 14 -2.21 0.38 -15.14
N VAL A 15 -1.04 0.21 -14.51
CA VAL A 15 -0.88 -0.74 -13.38
C VAL A 15 -1.82 -0.38 -12.24
N GLU A 16 -1.86 0.89 -11.83
CA GLU A 16 -2.76 1.36 -10.77
C GLU A 16 -4.23 1.11 -11.12
N ARG A 17 -4.66 1.43 -12.36
CA ARG A 17 -6.01 1.11 -12.85
C ARG A 17 -6.33 -0.38 -12.82
N TRP A 18 -5.38 -1.23 -13.17
CA TRP A 18 -5.59 -2.68 -13.17
C TRP A 18 -5.74 -3.22 -11.74
N LEU A 19 -4.91 -2.74 -10.80
CA LEU A 19 -5.02 -3.09 -9.38
C LEU A 19 -6.33 -2.61 -8.76
N GLU A 20 -6.77 -1.40 -9.10
CA GLU A 20 -8.07 -0.86 -8.72
C GLU A 20 -9.20 -1.76 -9.22
N ALA A 21 -9.21 -2.11 -10.52
CA ALA A 21 -10.21 -3.00 -11.09
C ALA A 21 -10.21 -4.39 -10.43
N ALA A 22 -9.04 -4.91 -10.04
CA ALA A 22 -8.93 -6.17 -9.32
C ALA A 22 -9.55 -6.08 -7.91
N LEU A 23 -9.29 -5.00 -7.17
CA LEU A 23 -9.92 -4.78 -5.86
C LEU A 23 -11.43 -4.57 -5.96
N GLN A 24 -11.91 -3.86 -6.99
CA GLN A 24 -13.36 -3.70 -7.20
C GLN A 24 -14.06 -5.04 -7.44
N ARG A 25 -13.36 -5.98 -8.11
CA ARG A 25 -13.90 -7.31 -8.40
C ARG A 25 -13.82 -8.26 -7.21
N ASP A 26 -12.74 -8.21 -6.43
CA ASP A 26 -12.61 -8.92 -5.17
C ASP A 26 -12.07 -7.98 -4.06
N PRO A 27 -12.97 -7.31 -3.31
CA PRO A 27 -12.59 -6.35 -2.28
C PRO A 27 -11.79 -6.96 -1.12
N ARG A 28 -11.88 -8.30 -0.95
CA ARG A 28 -11.18 -9.03 0.12
C ARG A 28 -9.80 -9.50 -0.32
N SER A 29 -9.47 -9.35 -1.60
CA SER A 29 -8.18 -9.75 -2.14
C SER A 29 -7.06 -8.92 -1.53
N GLN A 30 -6.06 -9.62 -0.98
CA GLN A 30 -4.81 -8.99 -0.54
C GLN A 30 -3.81 -8.82 -1.69
N TYR A 31 -4.06 -9.49 -2.81
CA TYR A 31 -3.12 -9.57 -3.92
C TYR A 31 -2.79 -8.21 -4.55
N PRO A 32 -3.75 -7.28 -4.75
CA PRO A 32 -3.42 -5.97 -5.32
C PRO A 32 -2.50 -5.12 -4.43
N LEU A 33 -2.66 -5.22 -3.10
CA LEU A 33 -1.79 -4.53 -2.13
C LEU A 33 -0.43 -5.21 -1.97
N GLN A 34 -0.37 -6.53 -2.13
CA GLN A 34 0.90 -7.26 -2.19
C GLN A 34 1.66 -6.98 -3.49
N ALA A 35 0.98 -6.90 -4.63
CA ALA A 35 1.57 -6.53 -5.91
C ALA A 35 2.09 -5.10 -5.87
N ALA A 36 1.31 -4.18 -5.29
CA ALA A 36 1.76 -2.84 -4.94
C ALA A 36 3.07 -2.85 -4.14
N ALA A 37 3.10 -3.65 -3.06
CA ALA A 37 4.27 -3.81 -2.21
C ALA A 37 5.52 -4.30 -2.97
N LEU A 38 5.36 -5.33 -3.80
CA LEU A 38 6.43 -5.93 -4.60
C LEU A 38 6.95 -4.99 -5.69
N VAL A 39 6.08 -4.16 -6.26
CA VAL A 39 6.44 -3.16 -7.26
C VAL A 39 7.35 -2.07 -6.67
N TYR A 40 7.19 -1.69 -5.39
CA TYR A 40 8.12 -0.77 -4.73
C TYR A 40 9.52 -1.34 -4.56
N ALA A 41 9.61 -2.61 -4.18
CA ALA A 41 10.90 -3.25 -3.92
C ALA A 41 11.72 -3.43 -5.20
N ALA A 42 11.04 -3.51 -6.35
CA ALA A 42 11.64 -3.85 -7.62
C ALA A 42 12.09 -2.63 -8.46
N VAL A 43 11.62 -1.41 -8.16
CA VAL A 43 11.93 -0.22 -8.97
C VAL A 43 12.34 0.95 -8.08
N ALA A 44 13.62 1.33 -8.15
CA ALA A 44 14.20 2.50 -7.46
C ALA A 44 13.78 3.83 -8.13
N ASP A 45 12.48 4.07 -8.22
CA ASP A 45 11.88 5.29 -8.77
C ASP A 45 10.98 5.93 -7.70
N PRO A 46 11.34 7.13 -7.19
CA PRO A 46 10.57 7.80 -6.15
C PRO A 46 9.14 8.18 -6.57
N GLN A 47 8.89 8.52 -7.83
CA GLN A 47 7.54 8.91 -8.27
C GLN A 47 6.60 7.71 -8.29
N ARG A 48 7.09 6.57 -8.77
CA ARG A 48 6.34 5.31 -8.78
C ARG A 48 6.09 4.80 -7.38
N SER A 49 7.10 4.91 -6.52
CA SER A 49 6.97 4.58 -5.12
C SER A 49 5.97 5.49 -4.41
N ARG A 50 5.91 6.78 -4.76
CA ARG A 50 4.89 7.68 -4.23
C ARG A 50 3.48 7.27 -4.63
N ARG A 51 3.23 7.03 -5.93
CA ARG A 51 1.90 6.63 -6.44
C ARG A 51 1.34 5.43 -5.70
N MET A 52 2.19 4.42 -5.54
CA MET A 52 1.73 3.20 -4.95
C MET A 52 1.52 3.40 -3.43
N VAL A 53 2.35 4.21 -2.74
CA VAL A 53 2.13 4.56 -1.31
C VAL A 53 0.77 5.23 -1.14
N ASP A 54 0.44 6.15 -2.05
CA ASP A 54 -0.86 6.80 -2.07
C ASP A 54 -2.00 5.78 -2.31
N PHE A 55 -1.81 4.79 -3.19
CA PHE A 55 -2.77 3.69 -3.40
C PHE A 55 -3.05 2.90 -2.12
N ILE A 56 -2.02 2.42 -1.41
CA ILE A 56 -2.19 1.72 -0.12
C ILE A 56 -2.93 2.60 0.88
N ALA A 57 -2.51 3.86 1.00
CA ALA A 57 -3.10 4.78 1.96
C ALA A 57 -4.59 5.02 1.68
N ARG A 58 -5.00 5.16 0.41
CA ARG A 58 -6.42 5.35 0.03
C ARG A 58 -7.28 4.16 0.45
N HIS A 59 -6.80 2.94 0.22
CA HIS A 59 -7.56 1.71 0.45
C HIS A 59 -7.48 1.17 1.88
N TYR A 60 -6.51 1.59 2.69
CA TYR A 60 -6.34 1.09 4.06
C TYR A 60 -7.62 1.10 4.92
N PRO A 61 -8.46 2.16 4.94
CA PRO A 61 -9.65 2.21 5.79
C PRO A 61 -10.74 1.16 5.48
N GLU A 62 -10.73 0.55 4.30
CA GLU A 62 -11.79 -0.39 3.89
C GLU A 62 -11.69 -1.76 4.57
N ASP A 63 -10.47 -2.21 4.89
CA ASP A 63 -10.24 -3.43 5.67
C ASP A 63 -8.95 -3.27 6.51
N PRO A 64 -9.01 -2.46 7.58
CA PRO A 64 -7.82 -2.11 8.36
C PRO A 64 -7.14 -3.32 9.00
N ALA A 65 -7.95 -4.32 9.39
CA ALA A 65 -7.45 -5.55 10.00
C ALA A 65 -6.55 -6.33 9.04
N ARG A 66 -6.95 -6.50 7.78
CA ARG A 66 -6.12 -7.22 6.79
C ARG A 66 -5.03 -6.35 6.16
N ARG A 67 -5.21 -5.02 6.14
CA ARG A 67 -4.35 -4.09 5.40
C ARG A 67 -3.30 -3.40 6.26
N HIS A 68 -3.28 -3.65 7.57
CA HIS A 68 -2.35 -3.05 8.53
C HIS A 68 -0.88 -3.20 8.15
N SER A 69 -0.43 -4.42 7.83
CA SER A 69 0.97 -4.67 7.45
C SER A 69 1.39 -3.88 6.19
N TRP A 70 0.47 -3.68 5.25
CA TRP A 70 0.73 -2.88 4.05
C TRP A 70 0.86 -1.38 4.38
N MET A 71 0.02 -0.87 5.28
CA MET A 71 0.13 0.51 5.75
C MET A 71 1.44 0.76 6.51
N GLN A 72 1.87 -0.18 7.35
CA GLN A 72 3.18 -0.12 8.02
C GLN A 72 4.34 -0.11 7.01
N HIS A 73 4.23 -0.92 5.96
CA HIS A 73 5.22 -0.95 4.88
C HIS A 73 5.26 0.38 4.12
N ALA A 74 4.12 1.01 3.87
CA ALA A 74 4.04 2.35 3.26
C ALA A 74 4.73 3.43 4.11
N VAL A 75 4.59 3.38 5.44
CA VAL A 75 5.33 4.27 6.37
C VAL A 75 6.84 4.07 6.22
N ALA A 76 7.30 2.81 6.16
CA ALA A 76 8.72 2.50 6.00
C ALA A 76 9.28 3.03 4.66
N ILE A 77 8.55 2.83 3.55
CA ILE A 77 8.93 3.34 2.23
C ILE A 77 9.02 4.87 2.24
N ALA A 78 8.04 5.56 2.84
CA ALA A 78 8.05 7.02 2.94
C ALA A 78 9.31 7.52 3.68
N ARG A 79 9.71 6.86 4.78
CA ARG A 79 10.90 7.23 5.57
C ARG A 79 12.21 6.92 4.85
N HIS A 80 12.33 5.71 4.30
CA HIS A 80 13.63 5.16 3.94
C HIS A 80 13.93 5.22 2.45
N HIS A 81 12.91 5.12 1.60
CA HIS A 81 13.10 5.10 0.13
C HIS A 81 12.76 6.45 -0.49
N LEU A 82 11.69 7.10 -0.04
CA LEU A 82 11.29 8.43 -0.51
C LEU A 82 12.02 9.56 0.22
N HIS A 83 12.59 9.27 1.40
CA HIS A 83 13.17 10.27 2.30
C HIS A 83 12.20 11.43 2.58
N ASP A 84 10.90 11.13 2.68
CA ASP A 84 9.80 12.09 2.92
C ASP A 84 9.25 11.90 4.34
N PRO A 85 9.85 12.56 5.35
CA PRO A 85 9.44 12.42 6.74
C PRO A 85 8.03 12.97 6.99
N ALA A 86 7.60 13.99 6.25
CA ALA A 86 6.27 14.56 6.38
C ALA A 86 5.20 13.55 5.95
N LEU A 87 5.40 12.89 4.81
CA LEU A 87 4.53 11.80 4.35
C LEU A 87 4.50 10.65 5.36
N ALA A 88 5.64 10.24 5.90
CA ALA A 88 5.69 9.17 6.88
C ALA A 88 4.89 9.46 8.15
N ILE A 89 4.95 10.71 8.64
CA ILE A 89 4.16 11.16 9.79
C ILE A 89 2.66 11.13 9.46
N ALA A 90 2.27 11.64 8.29
CA ALA A 90 0.87 11.64 7.86
C ALA A 90 0.31 10.20 7.73
N LEU A 91 1.11 9.27 7.20
CA LEU A 91 0.74 7.86 7.10
C LEU A 91 0.62 7.20 8.49
N GLN A 92 1.55 7.47 9.40
CA GLN A 92 1.47 6.97 10.77
C GLN A 92 0.22 7.48 11.49
N ALA A 93 -0.07 8.78 11.40
CA ALA A 93 -1.27 9.36 11.98
C ALA A 93 -2.56 8.72 11.42
N LYS A 94 -2.58 8.41 10.12
CA LYS A 94 -3.70 7.67 9.51
C LYS A 94 -3.84 6.26 10.07
N LEU A 95 -2.73 5.52 10.19
CA LEU A 95 -2.70 4.20 10.80
C LEU A 95 -3.29 4.22 12.22
N ASP A 96 -2.82 5.15 13.05
CA ASP A 96 -3.25 5.29 14.45
C ASP A 96 -4.74 5.68 14.54
N SER A 97 -5.21 6.59 13.67
CA SER A 97 -6.61 7.07 13.69
C SER A 97 -7.62 5.96 13.38
N VAL A 98 -7.30 5.06 12.45
CA VAL A 98 -8.19 3.97 12.05
C VAL A 98 -8.19 2.87 13.13
N GLN A 99 -7.07 2.64 13.80
CA GLN A 99 -6.98 1.74 14.96
C GLN A 99 -7.69 2.30 16.19
N GLY A 100 -7.64 3.62 16.42
CA GLY A 100 -8.38 4.28 17.49
C GLY A 100 -9.90 4.20 17.33
N GLY A 101 -10.40 4.15 16.09
CA GLY A 101 -11.81 3.87 15.78
C GLY A 101 -12.17 2.37 15.82
N ALA A 102 -11.22 1.49 15.56
CA ALA A 102 -11.34 0.05 15.67
C ALA A 102 -10.84 -0.41 17.06
N SER A 103 -11.58 -0.11 18.12
CA SER A 103 -11.23 -0.51 19.49
C SER A 103 -10.83 -2.00 19.52
N PRO A 104 -9.64 -2.37 20.03
CA PRO A 104 -9.16 -3.76 20.05
C PRO A 104 -9.85 -4.55 21.18
N ALA A 105 -11.13 -4.85 21.01
CA ALA A 105 -11.81 -5.85 21.82
C ALA A 105 -11.47 -7.24 21.26
N GLY A 106 -10.34 -7.82 21.70
CA GLY A 106 -10.07 -9.21 21.33
C GLY A 106 -8.66 -9.74 21.51
N VAL A 107 -7.91 -9.34 22.54
CA VAL A 107 -6.89 -10.22 23.14
C VAL A 107 -6.88 -9.97 24.65
N ARG A 108 -7.75 -10.69 25.36
CA ARG A 108 -7.55 -10.98 26.78
C ARG A 108 -7.09 -12.43 26.79
N LEU A 109 -5.83 -12.65 27.11
CA LEU A 109 -5.33 -13.98 27.45
C LEU A 109 -5.84 -14.26 28.87
N ASP A 110 -6.83 -15.15 28.95
CA ASP A 110 -7.07 -16.01 30.10
C ASP A 110 -5.93 -17.01 30.29
#